data_AF-A0A9N9E3E9-F1
#
_entry.id   AF-A0A9N9E3E9-F1
#
_cell.length_a   1.000
_cell.length_b   1.000
_cell.length_c   1.000
_cell.angle_alpha   90.00
_cell.angle_beta   90.00
_cell.angle_gamma   90.00
#
_symmetry.space_group_name_H-M   'P 1'
#
loop_
_entity.id
_entity.type
_entity.pdbx_description
1 polymer ?
#
loop_
_entity_poly.entity_id
_entity_poly.type
_entity_poly.pdbx_seq_one_letter_code
_entity_poly.pdbx_strand_id
1 'polypeptide(L)'
;MEYLSREARLLLRYPDYWDRDPNTWGSINDWDAFWIKQPHNEPICERLSHQALAKELNCLKKKFNSTNLAHIRACKLQDKIKESIFADWCASKKDNQNDKIWENLDEINSLKAKSYIVDLKLEINKKEGRQAVHQITKEGFKVAQRGLQEYSDAEFNSMRTEKRNNLQVAFSSAVTQVRSGTSESQDYQEVQKGLNYKETSDDNGDIITDGTSDADDADNYLRKAVVYGWERGKRCVDNG
;
A
#
# COMPACT_ATOMS: atom_id res chain seq x y z
N MET A 1 2.90 70.45 44.35
CA MET A 1 2.61 69.09 43.82
C MET A 1 1.68 69.25 42.64
N GLU A 2 2.09 68.82 41.45
CA GLU A 2 1.19 68.78 40.29
C GLU A 2 0.25 67.58 40.45
N TYR A 3 -0.97 67.85 40.89
CA TYR A 3 -2.05 66.87 40.88
C TYR A 3 -2.60 66.69 39.47
N LEU A 4 -3.22 65.55 39.18
CA LEU A 4 -3.92 65.31 37.92
C LEU A 4 -4.95 66.42 37.67
N SER A 5 -4.83 67.10 36.53
CA SER A 5 -5.85 68.05 36.07
C SER A 5 -7.24 67.40 36.07
N ARG A 6 -8.27 68.18 36.40
CA ARG A 6 -9.68 67.72 36.43
C ARG A 6 -10.08 67.00 35.14
N GLU A 7 -9.59 67.49 34.00
CA GLU A 7 -9.84 66.91 32.68
C GLU A 7 -9.16 65.54 32.51
N ALA A 8 -7.99 65.33 33.11
CA ALA A 8 -7.30 64.05 33.08
C ALA A 8 -8.04 62.99 33.89
N ARG A 9 -8.61 63.37 35.04
CA ARG A 9 -9.36 62.47 35.92
C ARG A 9 -10.64 61.93 35.25
N LEU A 10 -11.29 62.73 34.41
CA LEU A 10 -12.51 62.32 33.69
C LEU A 10 -12.26 61.27 32.60
N LEU A 11 -11.00 61.12 32.14
CA LEU A 11 -10.62 60.14 31.12
C LEU A 11 -10.19 58.80 31.70
N LEU A 12 -10.00 58.75 33.03
CA LEU A 12 -9.55 57.58 33.76
C LEU A 12 -10.74 56.87 34.35
N ARG A 13 -10.75 55.54 34.24
CA ARG A 13 -11.74 54.68 34.86
C ARG A 13 -11.47 54.54 36.36
N TYR A 14 -10.22 54.68 36.78
CA TYR A 14 -9.80 54.59 38.19
C TYR A 14 -9.01 55.83 38.61
N PRO A 15 -9.63 57.03 38.58
CA PRO A 15 -8.93 58.28 38.84
C PRO A 15 -8.31 58.31 40.25
N ASP A 16 -8.94 57.68 41.23
CA ASP A 16 -8.50 57.64 42.63
C ASP A 16 -7.15 56.94 42.80
N TYR A 17 -6.83 55.95 41.96
CA TYR A 17 -5.52 55.31 42.00
C TYR A 17 -4.41 56.25 41.54
N TRP A 18 -4.71 57.11 40.56
CA TRP A 18 -3.72 57.98 39.93
C TRP A 18 -3.62 59.35 40.58
N ASP A 19 -4.59 59.75 41.41
CA ASP A 19 -4.64 61.05 42.11
C ASP A 19 -3.66 61.14 43.28
N ARG A 20 -2.38 60.92 42.97
CA ARG A 20 -1.23 61.01 43.87
C ARG A 20 0.02 61.40 43.07
N ASP A 21 1.10 61.75 43.76
CA ASP A 21 2.36 62.12 43.12
C ASP A 21 2.83 61.01 42.16
N PRO A 22 3.13 61.31 40.88
CA PRO A 22 3.64 60.34 39.92
C PRO A 22 4.87 59.54 40.38
N ASN A 23 5.69 60.10 41.28
CA ASN A 23 6.82 59.38 41.87
C ASN A 23 6.42 58.27 42.83
N THR A 24 5.18 58.32 43.33
CA THR A 24 4.58 57.32 44.21
C THR A 24 3.67 56.34 43.46
N TRP A 25 3.64 56.41 42.13
CA TRP A 25 2.98 55.37 41.34
C TRP A 25 3.74 54.05 41.51
N GLY A 26 3.04 53.06 42.06
CA GLY A 26 3.59 51.73 42.35
C GLY A 26 3.88 50.91 41.10
N SER A 27 4.26 49.67 41.34
CA SER A 27 4.48 48.61 40.36
C SER A 27 3.17 48.05 39.78
N ILE A 28 3.30 47.11 38.84
CA ILE A 28 2.15 46.35 38.32
C ILE A 28 1.44 45.60 39.46
N ASN A 29 2.18 45.04 40.42
CA ASN A 29 1.61 44.35 41.57
C ASN A 29 0.78 45.28 42.48
N ASP A 30 1.21 46.54 42.61
CA ASP A 30 0.46 47.54 43.39
C ASP A 30 -0.86 47.90 42.68
N TRP A 31 -0.84 47.93 41.35
CA TRP A 31 -2.06 48.06 40.56
C TRP A 31 -2.95 46.83 40.71
N ASP A 32 -2.41 45.61 40.62
CA ASP A 32 -3.19 44.38 40.74
C ASP A 32 -3.84 44.28 42.14
N ALA A 33 -3.11 44.64 43.19
CA ALA A 33 -3.64 44.72 44.54
C ALA A 33 -4.75 45.78 44.70
N PHE A 34 -4.66 46.89 43.98
CA PHE A 34 -5.73 47.88 43.90
C PHE A 34 -6.93 47.34 43.10
N TRP A 35 -6.67 46.72 41.94
CA TRP A 35 -7.65 46.18 41.03
C TRP A 35 -8.53 45.14 41.72
N ILE A 36 -7.94 44.18 42.43
CA ILE A 36 -8.69 43.12 43.16
C ILE A 36 -9.71 43.69 44.15
N LYS A 37 -9.43 44.87 44.72
CA LYS A 37 -10.32 45.53 45.69
C LYS A 37 -11.46 46.32 45.04
N GLN A 38 -11.44 46.52 43.73
CA GLN A 38 -12.49 47.23 43.00
C GLN A 38 -13.71 46.33 42.79
N PRO A 39 -14.92 46.90 42.72
CA PRO A 39 -16.11 46.14 42.34
C PRO A 39 -16.02 45.74 40.85
N HIS A 40 -16.07 44.44 40.58
CA HIS A 40 -16.07 43.88 39.23
C HIS A 40 -17.38 43.16 38.94
N ASN A 41 -17.88 43.33 37.71
CA ASN A 41 -18.97 42.52 37.18
C ASN A 41 -18.44 41.26 36.45
N GLU A 42 -17.13 41.23 36.18
CA GLU A 42 -16.44 40.17 35.45
C GLU A 42 -15.53 39.37 36.40
N PRO A 43 -15.16 38.13 36.04
CA PRO A 43 -14.20 37.33 36.81
C PRO A 43 -12.87 38.06 36.98
N ILE A 44 -12.36 38.10 38.21
CA ILE A 44 -11.07 38.72 38.52
C ILE A 44 -9.97 37.83 37.93
N CYS A 45 -9.27 38.32 36.92
CA CYS A 45 -8.07 37.68 36.39
C CYS A 45 -6.99 38.70 36.03
N GLU A 46 -5.73 38.27 36.11
CA GLU A 46 -4.53 39.09 35.88
C GLU A 46 -4.55 39.77 34.50
N ARG A 47 -4.93 39.03 33.46
CA ARG A 47 -5.06 39.55 32.10
C ARG A 47 -5.98 40.78 32.02
N LEU A 48 -7.13 40.75 32.70
CA LEU A 48 -8.08 41.87 32.68
C LEU A 48 -7.54 43.07 33.46
N SER A 49 -6.84 42.82 34.58
CA SER A 49 -6.14 43.85 35.34
C SER A 49 -5.11 44.58 34.49
N HIS A 50 -4.24 43.83 33.80
CA HIS A 50 -3.18 44.40 32.95
C HIS A 50 -3.74 45.12 31.71
N GLN A 51 -4.83 44.61 31.13
CA GLN A 51 -5.54 45.31 30.05
C GLN A 51 -6.13 46.64 30.50
N ALA A 52 -6.73 46.69 31.70
CA ALA A 52 -7.26 47.92 32.26
C ALA A 52 -6.13 48.92 32.55
N LEU A 53 -5.04 48.47 33.16
CA LEU A 53 -3.85 49.27 33.40
C LEU A 53 -3.29 49.86 32.10
N ALA A 54 -3.17 49.05 31.03
CA ALA A 54 -2.68 49.52 29.74
C ALA A 54 -3.56 50.62 29.11
N LYS A 55 -4.89 50.54 29.30
CA LYS A 55 -5.83 51.58 28.87
C LYS A 55 -5.65 52.88 29.66
N GLU A 56 -5.57 52.79 30.99
CA GLU A 56 -5.34 53.94 31.87
C GLU A 56 -4.03 54.65 31.53
N LEU A 57 -2.93 53.90 31.36
CA LEU A 57 -1.62 54.43 31.00
C LEU A 57 -1.62 55.12 29.63
N ASN A 58 -2.37 54.59 28.66
CA ASN A 58 -2.53 55.26 27.36
C ASN A 58 -3.28 56.59 27.49
N CYS A 59 -4.31 56.67 28.35
CA CYS A 59 -4.99 57.94 28.63
C CYS A 59 -4.05 58.96 29.25
N LEU A 60 -3.26 58.55 30.25
CA LEU A 60 -2.26 59.41 30.90
C LEU A 60 -1.22 59.93 29.90
N LYS A 61 -0.66 59.06 29.05
CA LYS A 61 0.32 59.45 28.03
C LYS A 61 -0.20 60.45 27.01
N LYS A 62 -1.48 60.36 26.64
CA LYS A 62 -2.12 61.30 25.70
C LYS A 62 -2.34 62.68 26.32
N LYS A 63 -2.51 62.75 27.65
CA LYS A 63 -2.82 64.00 28.34
C LYS A 63 -1.56 64.77 28.77
N PHE A 64 -0.48 64.06 29.06
CA PHE A 64 0.77 64.65 29.53
C PHE A 64 1.84 64.70 28.43
N ASN A 65 2.56 65.83 28.37
CA ASN A 65 3.71 65.99 27.49
C ASN A 65 4.85 65.04 27.88
N SER A 66 5.72 64.72 26.92
CA SER A 66 6.85 63.80 27.11
C SER A 66 7.85 64.21 28.19
N THR A 67 7.89 65.49 28.54
CA THR A 67 8.74 66.04 29.61
C THR A 67 8.13 65.90 31.01
N ASN A 68 6.83 65.58 31.12
CA ASN A 68 6.16 65.44 32.39
C ASN A 68 6.51 64.10 33.06
N LEU A 69 6.75 64.11 34.37
CA LEU A 69 7.07 62.92 35.15
C LEU A 69 5.97 61.84 35.07
N ALA A 70 4.70 62.24 35.03
CA ALA A 70 3.57 61.34 34.84
C ALA A 70 3.64 60.59 33.50
N HIS A 71 4.04 61.29 32.43
CA HIS A 71 4.25 60.67 31.12
C HIS A 71 5.40 59.67 31.16
N ILE A 72 6.55 60.06 31.72
CA ILE A 72 7.73 59.19 31.81
C ILE A 72 7.43 57.93 32.64
N ARG A 73 6.72 58.08 33.77
CA ARG A 73 6.29 56.96 34.62
C ARG A 73 5.29 56.07 33.90
N ALA A 74 4.32 56.65 33.21
CA ALA A 74 3.34 55.88 32.46
C ALA A 74 3.98 55.04 31.34
N CYS A 75 4.97 55.59 30.62
CA CYS A 75 5.74 54.84 29.64
C CYS A 75 6.48 53.65 30.26
N LYS A 76 7.21 53.87 31.37
CA LYS A 76 7.93 52.80 32.07
C LYS A 76 7.02 51.66 32.54
N LEU A 77 5.86 51.99 33.10
CA LEU A 77 4.88 50.97 33.50
C LEU A 77 4.29 50.23 32.30
N GLN A 78 4.05 50.94 31.20
CA GLN A 78 3.52 50.34 29.99
C GLN A 78 4.50 49.34 29.36
N ASP A 79 5.79 49.64 29.38
CA ASP A 79 6.80 48.72 28.84
C ASP A 79 6.89 47.44 29.68
N LYS A 80 6.83 47.55 31.01
CA LYS A 80 6.76 46.38 31.91
C LYS A 80 5.52 45.51 31.67
N ILE A 81 4.37 46.11 31.38
CA ILE A 81 3.14 45.35 31.09
C ILE A 81 3.27 44.62 29.74
N LYS A 82 3.88 45.26 28.74
CA LYS A 82 4.14 44.59 27.45
C LYS A 82 5.04 43.38 27.64
N GLU A 83 6.08 43.50 28.47
CA GLU A 83 6.96 42.37 28.82
C GLU A 83 6.18 41.24 29.52
N SER A 84 5.30 41.58 30.48
CA SER A 84 4.44 40.61 31.18
C SER A 84 3.47 39.89 30.24
N ILE A 85 2.73 40.65 29.41
CA ILE A 85 1.77 40.10 28.45
C ILE A 85 2.48 39.25 27.40
N PHE A 86 3.68 39.65 26.98
CA PHE A 86 4.48 38.89 26.02
C PHE A 86 4.98 37.57 26.62
N ALA A 87 5.41 37.58 27.88
CA ALA A 87 5.81 36.37 28.60
C ALA A 87 4.66 35.37 28.74
N ASP A 88 3.46 35.84 29.11
CA ASP A 88 2.25 35.02 29.19
C ASP A 88 1.84 34.45 27.82
N TRP A 89 1.90 35.26 26.78
CA TRP A 89 1.62 34.81 25.42
C TRP A 89 2.62 33.75 24.95
N CYS A 90 3.92 33.93 25.22
CA CYS A 90 4.94 32.93 24.95
C CYS A 90 4.75 31.63 25.77
N ALA A 91 4.28 31.73 27.01
CA ALA A 91 3.94 30.57 27.84
C ALA A 91 2.72 29.82 27.29
N SER A 92 1.68 30.52 26.82
CA SER A 92 0.51 29.91 26.15
C SER A 92 0.83 29.28 24.79
N LYS A 93 1.90 29.72 24.11
CA LYS A 93 2.36 29.12 22.85
C LYS A 93 3.11 27.80 23.04
N LYS A 94 3.52 27.48 24.26
CA LYS A 94 3.99 26.15 24.70
C LYS A 94 2.82 25.19 25.01
N ASP A 95 1.63 25.46 24.48
CA ASP A 95 0.51 24.55 24.61
C ASP A 95 0.77 23.27 23.80
N ASN A 96 0.82 22.16 24.54
CA ASN A 96 0.70 20.73 24.22
C ASN A 96 -0.06 20.38 22.91
N GLN A 97 -0.94 21.25 22.41
CA GLN A 97 -1.61 21.04 21.12
C GLN A 97 -0.66 21.00 19.92
N ASN A 98 0.38 21.84 19.87
CA ASN A 98 1.34 21.77 18.76
C ASN A 98 2.16 20.48 18.80
N ASP A 99 2.58 20.05 20.00
CA ASP A 99 3.31 18.80 20.18
C ASP A 99 2.42 17.60 19.80
N LYS A 100 1.15 17.60 20.20
CA LYS A 100 0.15 16.60 19.76
C LYS A 100 -0.07 16.60 18.25
N ILE A 101 -0.05 17.78 17.60
CA ILE A 101 -0.17 17.87 16.13
C ILE A 101 1.03 17.18 15.47
N TRP A 102 2.25 17.39 15.99
CA TRP A 102 3.45 16.74 15.49
C TRP A 102 3.45 15.22 15.75
N GLU A 103 3.08 14.77 16.95
CA GLU A 103 2.95 13.34 17.26
C GLU A 103 1.92 12.64 16.36
N ASN A 104 0.75 13.25 16.14
CA ASN A 104 -0.27 12.72 15.25
C ASN A 104 0.20 12.66 13.79
N LEU A 105 0.99 13.64 13.34
CA LEU A 105 1.54 13.64 11.99
C LEU A 105 2.53 12.50 11.79
N ASP A 106 3.39 12.25 12.78
CA ASP A 106 4.31 11.11 12.77
C ASP A 106 3.57 9.77 12.78
N GLU A 107 2.49 9.66 13.57
CA GLU A 107 1.64 8.46 13.58
C GLU A 107 1.00 8.21 12.21
N ILE A 108 0.43 9.24 11.58
CA ILE A 108 -0.15 9.15 10.23
C ILE A 108 0.89 8.70 9.21
N ASN A 109 2.09 9.27 9.25
CA ASN A 109 3.17 8.88 8.35
C ASN A 109 3.60 7.42 8.56
N SER A 110 3.69 6.98 9.82
CA SER A 110 3.96 5.59 10.19
C SER A 110 2.89 4.63 9.67
N LEU A 111 1.61 4.97 9.84
CA LEU A 111 0.49 4.18 9.33
C LEU A 111 0.47 4.12 7.81
N LYS A 112 0.78 5.23 7.13
CA LYS A 112 0.88 5.26 5.67
C LYS A 112 1.98 4.34 5.14
N ALA A 113 3.14 4.32 5.79
CA ALA A 113 4.22 3.41 5.46
C ALA A 113 3.81 1.94 5.70
N LYS A 114 3.15 1.64 6.82
CA LYS A 114 2.63 0.29 7.11
C LYS A 114 1.60 -0.17 6.07
N SER A 115 0.68 0.70 5.66
CA SER A 115 -0.31 0.40 4.61
C SER A 115 0.39 0.03 3.29
N TYR A 116 1.39 0.81 2.88
CA TYR A 116 2.14 0.54 1.65
C TYR A 116 2.85 -0.83 1.68
N ILE A 117 3.41 -1.22 2.84
CA ILE A 117 4.03 -2.54 3.02
C ILE A 117 3.00 -3.68 2.87
N VAL A 118 1.78 -3.49 3.37
CA VAL A 118 0.71 -4.50 3.24
C VAL A 118 0.33 -4.69 1.77
N ASP A 119 0.19 -3.60 1.01
CA ASP A 119 -0.12 -3.68 -0.43
C ASP A 119 0.97 -4.39 -1.22
N LEU A 120 2.24 -4.09 -0.93
CA LEU A 120 3.38 -4.78 -1.55
C LEU A 120 3.40 -6.28 -1.25
N LYS A 121 3.12 -6.68 -0.01
CA LYS A 121 3.02 -8.09 0.37
C LYS A 121 1.91 -8.82 -0.37
N LEU A 122 0.76 -8.16 -0.55
CA LEU A 122 -0.34 -8.73 -1.31
C LEU A 122 0.05 -8.95 -2.78
N GLU A 123 0.76 -8.02 -3.39
CA GLU A 123 1.19 -8.15 -4.79
C GLU A 123 2.26 -9.25 -4.96
N ILE A 124 3.18 -9.41 -4.01
CA ILE A 124 4.14 -10.52 -3.98
C ILE A 124 3.40 -11.85 -3.93
N ASN A 125 2.47 -12.03 -2.97
CA ASN A 125 1.70 -13.26 -2.84
C ASN A 125 0.92 -13.60 -4.12
N LYS A 126 0.37 -12.60 -4.81
CA LYS A 126 -0.30 -12.79 -6.11
C LYS A 126 0.68 -13.29 -7.19
N LYS A 127 1.89 -12.71 -7.25
CA LYS A 127 2.93 -13.13 -8.20
C LYS A 127 3.40 -14.55 -7.92
N GLU A 128 3.63 -14.90 -6.66
CA GLU A 128 3.99 -16.26 -6.24
C GLU A 128 2.89 -17.26 -6.57
N GLY A 129 1.63 -16.92 -6.33
CA GLY A 129 0.48 -17.74 -6.71
C GLY A 129 0.43 -18.00 -8.22
N ARG A 130 0.62 -16.95 -9.05
CA ARG A 130 0.70 -17.08 -10.52
C ARG A 130 1.86 -17.99 -10.95
N GLN A 131 3.02 -17.84 -10.31
CA GLN A 131 4.20 -18.67 -10.60
C GLN A 131 3.96 -20.14 -10.24
N ALA A 132 3.34 -20.41 -9.09
CA ALA A 132 2.99 -21.77 -8.69
C ALA A 132 2.03 -22.43 -9.68
N VAL A 133 0.98 -21.72 -10.10
CA VAL A 133 0.04 -22.22 -11.14
C VAL A 133 0.77 -22.51 -12.43
N HIS A 134 1.66 -21.61 -12.89
CA HIS A 134 2.44 -21.83 -14.11
C HIS A 134 3.30 -23.11 -14.02
N GLN A 135 3.95 -23.36 -12.88
CA GLN A 135 4.74 -24.58 -12.68
C GLN A 135 3.88 -25.84 -12.67
N ILE A 136 2.74 -25.82 -11.98
CA ILE A 136 1.80 -26.95 -11.95
C ILE A 136 1.31 -27.27 -13.36
N THR A 137 0.92 -26.26 -14.13
CA THR A 137 0.48 -26.43 -15.52
C THR A 137 1.58 -27.01 -16.40
N LYS A 138 2.82 -26.51 -16.25
CA LYS A 138 3.97 -26.99 -17.01
C LYS A 138 4.28 -28.47 -16.72
N GLU A 139 4.29 -28.87 -15.46
CA GLU A 139 4.53 -30.27 -15.08
C GLU A 139 3.35 -31.17 -15.48
N GLY A 140 2.11 -30.69 -15.32
CA GLY A 140 0.91 -31.41 -15.78
C GLY A 140 0.95 -31.69 -17.29
N PHE A 141 1.40 -30.72 -18.10
CA PHE A 141 1.56 -30.92 -19.54
C PHE A 141 2.62 -31.99 -19.87
N LYS A 142 3.76 -31.99 -19.18
CA LYS A 142 4.81 -33.03 -19.37
C LYS A 142 4.29 -34.43 -19.02
N VAL A 143 3.51 -34.55 -17.94
CA VAL A 143 2.90 -35.83 -17.54
C VAL A 143 1.90 -36.30 -18.59
N ALA A 144 1.04 -35.41 -19.08
CA ALA A 144 0.08 -35.74 -20.15
C ALA A 144 0.79 -36.17 -21.44
N GLN A 145 1.84 -35.46 -21.86
CA GLN A 145 2.64 -35.81 -23.02
C GLN A 145 3.30 -37.18 -22.87
N ARG A 146 3.86 -37.48 -21.70
CA ARG A 146 4.43 -38.80 -21.40
C ARG A 146 3.38 -39.91 -21.47
N GLY A 147 2.22 -39.70 -20.87
CA GLY A 147 1.13 -40.69 -20.89
C GLY A 147 0.62 -40.98 -22.31
N LEU A 148 0.53 -39.95 -23.16
CA LEU A 148 0.19 -40.13 -24.58
C LEU A 148 1.26 -40.92 -25.34
N GLN A 149 2.54 -40.65 -25.09
CA GLN A 149 3.64 -41.39 -25.70
C GLN A 149 3.64 -42.85 -25.26
N GLU A 150 3.52 -43.12 -23.96
CA GLU A 150 3.45 -44.48 -23.40
C GLU A 150 2.27 -45.27 -23.97
N TYR A 151 1.11 -44.63 -24.15
CA TYR A 151 -0.06 -45.25 -24.79
C TYR A 151 0.22 -45.60 -26.25
N SER A 152 0.78 -44.67 -27.03
CA SER A 152 1.16 -44.90 -28.43
C SER A 152 2.17 -46.04 -28.57
N ASP A 153 3.18 -46.08 -27.70
CA ASP A 153 4.20 -47.12 -27.69
C ASP A 153 3.59 -48.49 -27.32
N ALA A 154 2.67 -48.53 -26.36
CA ALA A 154 1.97 -49.75 -25.97
C ALA A 154 1.07 -50.29 -27.09
N GLU A 155 0.32 -49.42 -27.77
CA GLU A 155 -0.53 -49.77 -28.90
C GLU A 155 0.31 -50.31 -30.08
N PHE A 156 1.41 -49.62 -30.41
CA PHE A 156 2.35 -50.06 -31.44
C PHE A 156 2.98 -51.42 -31.13
N ASN A 157 3.42 -51.63 -29.88
CA ASN A 157 4.00 -52.90 -29.43
C ASN A 157 2.98 -54.04 -29.43
N SER A 158 1.72 -53.76 -29.07
CA SER A 158 0.62 -54.73 -29.15
C SER A 158 0.41 -55.19 -30.60
N MET A 159 0.29 -54.25 -31.54
CA MET A 159 0.14 -54.56 -32.98
C MET A 159 1.33 -55.36 -33.53
N ARG A 160 2.56 -55.00 -33.14
CA ARG A 160 3.78 -55.72 -33.56
C ARG A 160 3.78 -57.17 -33.06
N THR A 161 3.30 -57.38 -31.83
CA THR A 161 3.21 -58.71 -31.21
C THR A 161 2.12 -59.55 -31.85
N GLU A 162 0.92 -58.98 -32.08
CA GLU A 162 -0.17 -59.65 -32.76
C GLU A 162 0.22 -60.10 -34.18
N LYS A 163 0.84 -59.20 -34.96
CA LYS A 163 1.33 -59.51 -36.30
C LYS A 163 2.34 -60.66 -36.28
N ARG A 164 3.25 -60.68 -35.30
CA ARG A 164 4.23 -61.76 -35.14
C ARG A 164 3.57 -63.10 -34.82
N ASN A 165 2.59 -63.09 -33.92
CA ASN A 165 1.83 -64.29 -33.56
C ASN A 165 1.05 -64.83 -34.77
N ASN A 166 0.39 -63.95 -35.54
CA ASN A 166 -0.34 -64.32 -36.75
C ASN A 166 0.57 -64.94 -37.81
N LEU A 167 1.76 -64.37 -38.03
CA LEU A 167 2.76 -64.93 -38.93
C LEU A 167 3.27 -66.31 -38.46
N GLN A 168 3.47 -66.48 -37.16
CA GLN A 168 3.91 -67.76 -36.59
C GLN A 168 2.83 -68.85 -36.72
N VAL A 169 1.56 -68.50 -36.54
CA VAL A 169 0.42 -69.39 -36.77
C VAL A 169 0.31 -69.77 -38.25
N ALA A 170 0.39 -68.81 -39.16
CA ALA A 170 0.36 -69.06 -40.60
C ALA A 170 1.52 -69.97 -41.04
N PHE A 171 2.73 -69.71 -40.54
CA PHE A 171 3.89 -70.55 -40.82
C PHE A 171 3.70 -71.98 -40.28
N SER A 172 3.20 -72.14 -39.05
CA SER A 172 2.95 -73.46 -38.46
C SER A 172 1.87 -74.23 -39.22
N SER A 173 0.82 -73.55 -39.69
CA SER A 173 -0.22 -74.13 -40.54
C SER A 173 0.33 -74.57 -41.90
N ALA A 174 1.14 -73.73 -42.56
CA ALA A 174 1.78 -74.07 -43.83
C ALA A 174 2.72 -75.27 -43.70
N VAL A 175 3.55 -75.30 -42.65
CA VAL A 175 4.42 -76.45 -42.33
C VAL A 175 3.59 -77.73 -42.11
N THR A 176 2.42 -77.62 -41.48
CA THR A 176 1.52 -78.76 -41.25
C THR A 176 0.88 -79.26 -42.56
N GLN A 177 0.44 -78.36 -43.44
CA GLN A 177 -0.11 -78.69 -44.76
C GLN A 177 0.91 -79.36 -45.69
N VAL A 178 2.17 -78.93 -45.65
CA VAL A 178 3.27 -79.58 -46.38
C VAL A 178 3.51 -81.01 -45.84
N ARG A 179 3.34 -81.22 -44.54
CA ARG A 179 3.54 -82.52 -43.89
C ARG A 179 2.39 -83.51 -44.14
N SER A 180 1.19 -83.03 -44.46
CA SER A 180 0.00 -83.85 -44.73
C SER A 180 -0.19 -84.25 -46.20
N GLY A 181 0.72 -83.89 -47.11
CA GLY A 181 0.79 -84.48 -48.44
C GLY A 181 -0.35 -84.11 -49.40
N THR A 182 -0.79 -82.85 -49.41
CA THR A 182 -1.67 -82.30 -50.46
C THR A 182 -0.94 -81.17 -51.20
N SER A 183 -0.69 -81.37 -52.50
CA SER A 183 -0.16 -80.41 -53.49
C SER A 183 -1.02 -79.13 -53.56
N GLU A 184 -0.58 -77.95 -54.00
CA GLU A 184 0.27 -77.58 -55.14
C GLU A 184 1.22 -76.41 -54.82
N SER A 185 2.37 -76.44 -55.47
CA SER A 185 3.50 -75.55 -55.29
C SER A 185 3.42 -74.39 -56.28
N GLN A 186 3.03 -73.19 -55.83
CA GLN A 186 3.38 -71.94 -56.53
C GLN A 186 3.48 -70.66 -55.67
N ASP A 187 3.01 -70.62 -54.42
CA ASP A 187 2.99 -69.38 -53.60
C ASP A 187 4.22 -69.14 -52.69
N TYR A 188 5.28 -69.96 -52.78
CA TYR A 188 6.40 -69.87 -51.83
C TYR A 188 7.36 -68.68 -52.02
N GLN A 189 7.25 -67.90 -53.09
CA GLN A 189 8.14 -66.75 -53.33
C GLN A 189 7.65 -65.42 -52.75
N GLU A 190 6.38 -65.29 -52.37
CA GLU A 190 5.85 -64.01 -51.88
C GLU A 190 6.06 -63.81 -50.36
N VAL A 191 6.20 -64.89 -49.59
CA VAL A 191 6.33 -64.83 -48.13
C VAL A 191 7.74 -64.40 -47.68
N GLN A 192 8.80 -64.64 -48.47
CA GLN A 192 10.16 -64.23 -48.12
C GLN A 192 10.45 -62.72 -48.31
N LYS A 193 9.65 -62.00 -49.11
CA LYS A 193 9.83 -60.55 -49.29
C LYS A 193 9.30 -59.71 -48.11
N GLY A 194 8.42 -60.26 -47.28
CA GLY A 194 7.80 -59.55 -46.16
C GLY A 194 8.65 -59.40 -44.88
N LEU A 195 9.80 -60.08 -44.79
CA LEU A 195 10.62 -60.13 -43.56
C LEU A 195 11.81 -59.15 -43.54
N ASN A 196 11.95 -58.29 -44.55
CA ASN A 196 13.09 -57.36 -44.66
C ASN A 196 12.63 -55.90 -44.65
N TYR A 197 11.93 -55.49 -43.58
CA TYR A 197 11.73 -54.06 -43.30
C TYR A 197 12.90 -53.54 -42.48
N LYS A 198 13.78 -52.80 -43.17
CA LYS A 198 14.85 -51.98 -42.62
C LYS A 198 14.21 -50.82 -41.84
N GLU A 199 14.48 -50.72 -40.54
CA GLU A 199 14.23 -49.51 -39.74
C GLU A 199 15.22 -48.42 -40.22
N THR A 200 14.69 -47.33 -40.77
CA THR A 200 15.45 -46.08 -41.00
C THR A 200 14.93 -45.05 -40.00
N SER A 201 15.71 -44.79 -38.96
CA SER A 201 15.53 -43.64 -38.08
C SER A 201 16.27 -42.44 -38.67
N ASP A 202 15.53 -41.38 -38.98
CA ASP A 202 16.13 -40.08 -39.28
C ASP A 202 16.08 -39.23 -38.00
N ASP A 203 17.21 -39.23 -37.29
CA ASP A 203 17.55 -38.21 -36.30
C ASP A 203 17.90 -36.93 -37.07
N ASN A 204 17.08 -35.89 -36.95
CA ASN A 204 17.51 -34.51 -37.13
C ASN A 204 16.56 -33.58 -36.38
N GLY A 205 16.92 -33.30 -35.13
CA GLY A 205 16.44 -32.14 -34.41
C GLY A 205 17.14 -30.88 -34.92
N ASP A 206 16.33 -29.88 -35.27
CA ASP A 206 16.55 -28.49 -34.83
C ASP A 206 15.32 -27.67 -35.22
N ILE A 207 14.67 -27.09 -34.21
CA ILE A 207 13.73 -25.97 -34.39
C ILE A 207 14.25 -24.83 -33.54
N ILE A 208 14.83 -23.84 -34.21
CA ILE A 208 15.13 -22.52 -33.68
C ILE A 208 13.78 -21.78 -33.58
N THR A 209 13.34 -21.44 -32.37
CA THR A 209 12.23 -20.50 -32.18
C THR A 209 12.80 -19.17 -31.74
N ASP A 210 12.91 -18.24 -32.68
CA ASP A 210 13.12 -16.82 -32.40
C ASP A 210 11.85 -16.27 -31.76
N GLY A 211 12.04 -15.56 -30.64
CA GLY A 211 10.95 -14.91 -29.92
C GLY A 211 10.52 -13.64 -30.63
N THR A 212 9.22 -13.37 -30.66
CA THR A 212 8.62 -12.11 -30.21
C THR A 212 7.09 -12.16 -30.38
N SER A 213 6.42 -11.53 -29.41
CA SER A 213 5.04 -11.04 -29.47
C SER A 213 3.92 -12.09 -29.45
N ASP A 214 3.13 -12.08 -28.38
CA ASP A 214 1.66 -12.27 -28.34
C ASP A 214 1.22 -13.11 -27.12
N ALA A 215 1.44 -12.53 -25.93
CA ALA A 215 0.96 -13.11 -24.67
C ALA A 215 -0.58 -13.15 -24.58
N ASP A 216 -1.29 -12.38 -25.42
CA ASP A 216 -2.76 -12.34 -25.44
C ASP A 216 -3.38 -13.45 -26.30
N ASP A 217 -2.63 -14.06 -27.22
CA ASP A 217 -3.12 -15.18 -28.05
C ASP A 217 -3.01 -16.55 -27.37
N ALA A 218 -2.06 -16.70 -26.43
CA ALA A 218 -1.90 -17.94 -25.66
C ALA A 218 -3.09 -18.22 -24.74
N ASP A 219 -3.74 -17.18 -24.19
CA ASP A 219 -4.90 -17.32 -23.31
C ASP A 219 -6.15 -17.77 -24.10
N ASN A 220 -6.25 -17.36 -25.38
CA ASN A 220 -7.34 -17.76 -26.27
C ASN A 220 -7.22 -19.23 -26.72
N TYR A 221 -6.00 -19.72 -26.96
CA TYR A 221 -5.76 -21.13 -27.27
C TYR A 221 -5.99 -22.05 -26.08
N LEU A 222 -5.59 -21.66 -24.86
CA LEU A 222 -5.81 -22.45 -23.66
C LEU A 222 -7.31 -22.56 -23.30
N ARG A 223 -8.09 -21.49 -23.46
CA ARG A 223 -9.55 -21.54 -23.26
C ARG A 223 -10.23 -22.47 -24.27
N LYS A 224 -9.83 -22.46 -25.55
CA LYS A 224 -10.38 -23.38 -26.56
C LYS A 224 -10.01 -24.84 -26.30
N ALA A 225 -8.79 -25.11 -25.83
CA ALA A 225 -8.34 -26.46 -25.52
C ALA A 225 -9.09 -27.08 -24.31
N VAL A 226 -9.37 -26.28 -23.27
CA VAL A 226 -10.15 -26.72 -22.10
C VAL A 226 -11.60 -27.04 -22.47
N VAL A 227 -12.23 -26.22 -23.32
CA VAL A 227 -13.60 -26.47 -23.81
C VAL A 227 -13.66 -27.73 -24.67
N TYR A 228 -12.71 -27.93 -25.60
CA TYR A 228 -12.66 -29.13 -26.43
C TYR A 228 -12.38 -30.42 -25.64
N GLY A 229 -11.53 -30.35 -24.61
CA GLY A 229 -11.25 -31.50 -23.73
C GLY A 229 -12.48 -31.91 -22.91
N TRP A 230 -13.24 -30.93 -22.40
CA TRP A 230 -14.42 -31.20 -21.58
C TRP A 230 -15.60 -31.77 -22.39
N GLU A 231 -15.81 -31.30 -23.62
CA GLU A 231 -16.86 -31.83 -24.52
C GLU A 231 -16.56 -33.23 -25.07
N ARG A 232 -15.28 -33.63 -25.14
CA ARG A 232 -14.89 -35.00 -25.50
C ARG A 232 -15.05 -35.96 -24.33
N GLY A 233 -14.78 -35.50 -23.11
CA GLY A 233 -14.99 -36.30 -21.89
C GLY A 233 -16.46 -36.66 -21.64
N LYS A 234 -17.40 -35.72 -21.87
CA LYS A 234 -18.83 -36.00 -21.72
C LYS A 234 -19.35 -37.08 -22.68
N ARG A 235 -18.90 -37.08 -23.93
CA ARG A 235 -19.33 -38.08 -24.94
C ARG A 235 -18.89 -39.52 -24.63
N CYS A 236 -17.89 -39.71 -23.77
CA CYS A 236 -17.46 -41.04 -23.33
C CYS A 236 -18.22 -41.56 -22.10
N VAL A 237 -18.87 -40.67 -21.35
CA VAL A 237 -19.65 -41.05 -20.15
C VAL A 237 -21.12 -41.35 -20.52
N ASP A 238 -21.65 -40.71 -21.55
CA ASP A 238 -23.05 -40.89 -21.96
C ASP A 238 -23.27 -42.08 -22.93
N ASN A 239 -22.21 -42.77 -23.37
CA ASN A 239 -22.26 -43.92 -24.31
C ASN A 239 -21.65 -45.23 -23.73
N GLY A 240 -21.44 -45.29 -22.41
CA GLY A 240 -20.94 -46.47 -21.71
C GLY A 240 -22.02 -47.19 -20.92
#